data_AF-A0AAW2F9X6-F1
#
_entry.id   AF-A0AAW2F9X6-F1
#
_cell.length_a   1.000
_cell.length_b   1.000
_cell.length_c   1.000
_cell.angle_alpha   90.00
_cell.angle_beta   90.00
_cell.angle_gamma   90.00
#
_symmetry.space_group_name_H-M   'P 1'
#
loop_
_entity.id
_entity.type
_entity.pdbx_description
1 polymer ?
#
loop_
_entity_poly.entity_id
_entity_poly.type
_entity_poly.pdbx_seq_one_letter_code
_entity_poly.pdbx_strand_id
1 'polypeptide(L)'
;MLQAEPLSQHLFALRTKIWRPLRMKLSPVFTSGKLKGMISLISECSDHLIQYMERAVNGNEPIECRELTAKYTTDVIGSCAFGINMNALSNEDSEFRKMGRKVFNRSPDRMLRVKIRESFPWFYENVLGYVLPESDVTKFFTRVVVDTMNYRETNNITRNDFVDALRELRNHPDKLNEIGTFVSKY
;
A
#
# COMPACT_ATOMS: atom_id res chain seq x y z
N MET A 1 -19.91 -9.51 -4.16
CA MET A 1 -20.57 -8.72 -3.09
C MET A 1 -19.69 -7.54 -2.78
N LEU A 2 -20.27 -6.33 -2.78
CA LEU A 2 -19.56 -5.09 -2.44
C LEU A 2 -19.10 -5.18 -0.98
N GLN A 3 -17.79 -5.21 -0.76
CA GLN A 3 -17.21 -5.28 0.57
C GLN A 3 -17.30 -3.91 1.23
N ALA A 4 -17.73 -3.86 2.49
CA ALA A 4 -17.91 -2.62 3.25
C ALA A 4 -16.61 -1.79 3.42
N GLU A 5 -15.43 -2.43 3.43
CA GLU A 5 -14.14 -1.74 3.54
C GLU A 5 -13.05 -2.45 2.71
N PRO A 6 -12.67 -1.92 1.53
CA PRO A 6 -11.71 -2.57 0.63
C PRO A 6 -10.32 -2.81 1.24
N LEU A 7 -9.80 -1.87 2.04
CA LEU A 7 -8.48 -2.00 2.69
C LEU A 7 -8.48 -2.90 3.93
N SER A 8 -9.62 -3.38 4.40
CA SER A 8 -9.69 -4.25 5.59
C SER A 8 -9.13 -5.65 5.35
N GLN A 9 -9.11 -6.10 4.08
CA GLN A 9 -8.68 -7.44 3.66
C GLN A 9 -7.21 -7.48 3.20
N HIS A 10 -6.31 -6.86 3.95
CA HIS A 10 -4.88 -6.90 3.66
C HIS A 10 -4.18 -8.06 4.38
N LEU A 11 -3.02 -8.50 3.87
CA LEU A 11 -2.31 -9.70 4.34
C LEU A 11 -2.04 -9.71 5.87
N PHE A 12 -1.87 -8.55 6.52
CA PHE A 12 -1.66 -8.49 7.97
C PHE A 12 -2.91 -8.75 8.82
N ALA A 13 -4.12 -8.69 8.25
CA ALA A 13 -5.40 -8.83 8.96
C ALA A 13 -6.16 -10.10 8.57
N LEU A 14 -5.68 -10.86 7.59
CA LEU A 14 -6.36 -12.07 7.12
C LEU A 14 -6.19 -13.23 8.10
N ARG A 15 -7.26 -14.02 8.25
CA ARG A 15 -7.23 -15.29 9.00
C ARG A 15 -6.36 -16.31 8.26
N THR A 16 -5.73 -17.23 8.99
CA THR A 16 -4.76 -18.21 8.47
C THR A 16 -5.23 -18.97 7.23
N LYS A 17 -6.51 -19.35 7.16
CA LYS A 17 -7.10 -20.08 6.02
C LYS A 17 -7.03 -19.31 4.70
N ILE A 18 -7.16 -17.98 4.74
CA ILE A 18 -7.10 -17.09 3.55
C ILE A 18 -5.68 -16.54 3.39
N TRP A 19 -5.03 -16.20 4.51
CA TRP A 19 -3.68 -15.66 4.56
C TRP A 19 -2.65 -16.57 3.90
N ARG A 20 -2.64 -17.87 4.22
CA ARG A 20 -1.60 -18.79 3.74
C ARG A 20 -1.62 -18.93 2.21
N PRO A 21 -2.77 -19.22 1.55
CA PRO A 21 -2.86 -19.21 0.09
C PRO A 21 -2.45 -17.87 -0.52
N LEU A 22 -2.99 -16.75 -0.03
CA LEU A 22 -2.69 -15.43 -0.59
C LEU A 22 -1.19 -15.07 -0.46
N ARG A 23 -0.58 -15.36 0.70
CA ARG A 23 0.86 -15.14 0.92
C ARG A 23 1.70 -15.93 -0.06
N MET A 24 1.38 -17.19 -0.32
CA MET A 24 2.13 -18.01 -1.28
C MET A 24 2.10 -17.43 -2.69
N LYS A 25 0.99 -16.77 -3.07
CA LYS A 25 0.86 -16.13 -4.39
C LYS A 25 1.58 -14.78 -4.48
N LEU A 26 1.70 -14.04 -3.38
CA LEU A 26 2.40 -12.75 -3.33
C LEU A 26 3.92 -12.89 -3.10
N SER A 27 4.37 -13.99 -2.50
CA SER A 27 5.79 -14.22 -2.18
C SER A 27 6.74 -14.16 -3.40
N PRO A 28 6.37 -14.64 -4.61
CA PRO A 28 7.20 -14.51 -5.82
C PRO A 28 7.59 -13.06 -6.17
N VAL A 29 6.77 -12.07 -5.77
CA VAL A 29 7.02 -10.65 -6.01
C VAL A 29 8.18 -10.12 -5.15
N PHE A 30 8.44 -10.75 -4.01
CA PHE A 30 9.49 -10.36 -3.05
C PHE A 30 10.73 -11.25 -3.12
N THR A 31 10.93 -11.96 -4.23
CA THR A 31 12.15 -12.75 -4.44
C THR A 31 13.37 -11.84 -4.63
N SER A 32 14.56 -12.33 -4.29
CA SER A 32 15.81 -11.56 -4.49
C SER A 32 16.01 -11.11 -5.94
N GLY A 33 15.55 -11.90 -6.92
CA GLY A 33 15.60 -11.52 -8.34
C GLY A 33 14.71 -10.33 -8.66
N LYS A 34 13.46 -10.33 -8.18
CA LYS A 34 12.53 -9.19 -8.36
C LYS A 34 13.00 -7.95 -7.59
N LEU A 35 13.50 -8.12 -6.37
CA LEU A 35 14.08 -7.03 -5.58
C LEU A 35 15.30 -6.39 -6.27
N LYS A 36 16.19 -7.21 -6.87
CA LYS A 36 17.29 -6.70 -7.70
C LYS A 36 16.80 -5.89 -8.89
N GLY A 37 15.67 -6.27 -9.49
CA GLY A 37 15.05 -5.49 -10.57
C GLY A 37 14.58 -4.09 -10.15
N MET A 38 14.31 -3.89 -8.85
CA MET A 38 13.90 -2.60 -8.29
C MET A 38 15.06 -1.79 -7.69
N ILE A 39 16.29 -2.31 -7.71
CA ILE A 39 17.43 -1.67 -7.03
C ILE A 39 17.76 -0.30 -7.62
N SER A 40 17.57 -0.10 -8.93
CA SER A 40 17.77 1.19 -9.58
C SER A 40 16.83 2.25 -9.03
N LEU A 41 15.56 1.91 -8.79
CA LEU A 41 14.57 2.81 -8.20
C LEU A 41 14.93 3.18 -6.75
N ILE A 42 15.45 2.22 -5.98
CA ILE A 42 15.91 2.45 -4.61
C ILE A 42 17.15 3.36 -4.62
N SER A 43 18.07 3.15 -5.56
CA SER A 43 19.27 3.98 -5.73
C SER A 43 18.90 5.42 -6.07
N GLU A 44 17.98 5.64 -7.00
CA GLU A 44 17.48 6.98 -7.35
C GLU A 44 16.88 7.70 -6.13
N CYS A 45 16.09 6.99 -5.32
CA CYS A 45 15.57 7.55 -4.06
C CYS A 45 16.69 7.88 -3.06
N SER A 46 17.78 7.11 -3.06
CA SER A 46 18.93 7.34 -2.20
C SER A 46 19.72 8.57 -2.63
N ASP A 47 19.85 8.81 -3.93
CA ASP A 47 20.48 10.03 -4.45
C ASP A 47 19.70 11.28 -4.04
N HIS A 48 18.36 11.23 -4.08
CA HIS A 48 17.51 12.31 -3.56
C HIS A 48 17.68 12.53 -2.05
N LEU A 49 17.86 11.45 -1.28
CA LEU A 49 18.13 11.53 0.15
C LEU A 49 19.46 12.23 0.44
N ILE A 50 20.51 11.88 -0.30
CA ILE A 50 21.84 12.51 -0.17
C ILE A 50 21.71 14.01 -0.44
N GLN A 51 21.09 14.40 -1.55
CA GLN A 51 20.89 15.81 -1.91
C GLN A 51 20.09 16.58 -0.84
N TYR A 52 19.07 15.95 -0.26
CA TYR A 52 18.30 16.55 0.84
C TYR A 52 19.17 16.76 2.08
N MET A 53 19.97 15.75 2.47
CA MET A 53 20.84 15.82 3.63
C MET A 53 21.94 16.87 3.47
N GLU A 54 22.56 16.97 2.29
CA GLU A 54 23.57 18.00 1.99
C GLU A 54 23.00 19.41 2.20
N ARG A 55 21.76 19.67 1.75
CA ARG A 55 21.08 20.96 1.97
C ARG A 55 20.80 21.21 3.45
N ALA A 56 20.30 20.21 4.17
CA ALA A 56 19.97 20.34 5.59
C ALA A 56 21.22 20.62 6.44
N VAL A 57 22.34 19.93 6.15
CA VAL A 57 23.63 20.15 6.81
C VAL A 57 24.17 21.55 6.51
N ASN A 58 24.08 22.00 5.26
CA ASN A 58 24.49 23.36 4.88
C ASN A 58 23.66 24.45 5.57
N GLY A 59 22.38 24.17 5.85
CA GLY A 59 21.50 25.04 6.64
C GLY A 59 21.78 25.02 8.14
N ASN A 60 22.64 24.11 8.62
CA ASN A 60 22.92 23.87 10.03
C ASN A 60 21.65 23.58 10.86
N GLU A 61 20.66 22.95 10.23
CA GLU A 61 19.38 22.61 10.84
C GLU A 61 19.43 21.21 11.49
N PRO A 62 18.82 21.02 12.67
CA PRO A 62 18.74 19.70 13.28
C PRO A 62 17.88 18.75 12.41
N ILE A 63 18.41 17.57 12.13
CA ILE A 63 17.73 16.55 11.33
C ILE A 63 16.92 15.62 12.24
N GLU A 64 15.61 15.59 12.05
CA GLU A 64 14.73 14.61 12.70
C GLU A 64 14.82 13.27 11.95
N CYS A 65 15.62 12.34 12.47
CA CYS A 65 15.92 11.07 11.80
C CYS A 65 14.68 10.22 11.50
N ARG A 66 13.63 10.27 12.34
CA ARG A 66 12.41 9.48 12.11
C ARG A 66 11.64 10.02 10.91
N GLU A 67 11.45 11.33 10.80
CA GLU A 67 10.79 11.96 9.66
C GLU A 67 11.62 11.78 8.39
N LEU A 68 12.95 11.92 8.45
CA LEU A 68 13.83 11.68 7.31
C LEU A 68 13.67 10.24 6.78
N THR A 69 13.76 9.26 7.67
CA THR A 69 13.59 7.84 7.31
C THR A 69 12.17 7.56 6.80
N ALA A 70 11.15 8.20 7.38
CA ALA A 70 9.78 8.07 6.93
C ALA A 70 9.57 8.67 5.52
N LYS A 71 10.15 9.85 5.22
CA LYS A 71 10.11 10.46 3.88
C LYS A 71 10.82 9.55 2.86
N TYR A 72 12.03 9.09 3.16
CA TYR A 72 12.79 8.18 2.29
C TYR A 72 12.05 6.87 2.01
N THR A 73 11.58 6.17 3.04
CA THR A 73 10.85 4.90 2.87
C THR A 73 9.53 5.08 2.12
N THR A 74 8.87 6.23 2.28
CA THR A 74 7.68 6.60 1.51
C THR A 74 8.00 6.72 0.02
N ASP A 75 9.09 7.41 -0.35
CA ASP A 75 9.51 7.55 -1.75
C ASP A 75 9.93 6.21 -2.37
N VAL A 76 10.68 5.39 -1.63
CA VAL A 76 11.08 4.05 -2.07
C VAL A 76 9.86 3.17 -2.35
N ILE A 77 8.92 3.10 -1.40
CA ILE A 77 7.68 2.34 -1.59
C ILE A 77 6.85 2.94 -2.73
N GLY A 78 6.82 4.26 -2.85
CA GLY A 78 6.12 4.95 -3.93
C GLY A 78 6.59 4.55 -5.31
N SER A 79 7.91 4.60 -5.50
CA SER A 79 8.57 4.26 -6.75
C SER A 79 8.51 2.75 -7.03
N CYS A 80 8.81 1.91 -6.05
CA CYS A 80 8.89 0.45 -6.24
C CYS A 80 7.53 -0.26 -6.24
N ALA A 81 6.55 0.24 -5.48
CA ALA A 81 5.26 -0.43 -5.33
C ALA A 81 4.18 0.17 -6.23
N PHE A 82 4.23 1.47 -6.51
CA PHE A 82 3.21 2.16 -7.31
C PHE A 82 3.78 2.70 -8.64
N GLY A 83 5.10 2.72 -8.81
CA GLY A 83 5.74 3.33 -9.99
C GLY A 83 5.48 4.83 -10.10
N ILE A 84 5.22 5.49 -8.97
CA ILE A 84 4.95 6.92 -8.89
C ILE A 84 6.14 7.58 -8.18
N ASN A 85 6.72 8.60 -8.81
CA ASN A 85 7.67 9.46 -8.11
C ASN A 85 6.89 10.43 -7.22
N MET A 86 7.00 10.26 -5.90
CA MET A 86 6.22 10.99 -4.90
C MET A 86 6.94 12.23 -4.37
N ASN A 87 8.25 12.35 -4.62
CA ASN A 87 9.11 13.44 -4.17
C ASN A 87 8.84 13.88 -2.71
N ALA A 88 8.57 12.93 -1.80
CA ALA A 88 8.25 13.20 -0.40
C ALA A 88 9.42 13.82 0.38
N LEU A 89 10.65 13.62 -0.09
CA LEU A 89 11.84 14.32 0.42
C LEU A 89 11.83 15.82 0.09
N SER A 90 11.40 16.19 -1.12
CA SER A 90 11.41 17.59 -1.60
C SER A 90 10.12 18.35 -1.31
N ASN A 91 8.99 17.66 -1.17
CA ASN A 91 7.68 18.26 -0.98
C ASN A 91 7.06 17.83 0.36
N GLU A 92 7.11 18.74 1.34
CA GLU A 92 6.54 18.51 2.67
C GLU A 92 5.02 18.32 2.65
N ASP A 93 4.37 18.84 1.61
CA ASP A 93 2.93 18.78 1.39
C ASP A 93 2.47 17.57 0.56
N SER A 94 3.38 16.64 0.23
CA SER A 94 3.06 15.41 -0.50
C SER A 94 1.82 14.72 0.08
N GLU A 95 0.75 14.65 -0.73
CA GLU A 95 -0.51 14.01 -0.33
C GLU A 95 -0.26 12.57 0.11
N PHE A 96 0.63 11.87 -0.59
CA PHE A 96 0.95 10.48 -0.24
C PHE A 96 1.59 10.37 1.14
N ARG A 97 2.53 11.26 1.50
CA ARG A 97 3.11 11.31 2.84
C ARG A 97 2.06 11.66 3.90
N LYS A 98 1.16 12.61 3.62
CA LYS A 98 0.04 12.96 4.52
C LYS A 98 -0.88 11.77 4.77
N MET A 99 -1.27 11.04 3.72
CA MET A 99 -2.10 9.84 3.84
C MET A 99 -1.35 8.70 4.54
N GLY A 100 -0.05 8.53 4.26
CA GLY A 100 0.82 7.59 4.97
C GLY A 100 0.90 7.87 6.48
N ARG A 101 1.01 9.13 6.91
CA ARG A 101 0.93 9.50 8.34
C ARG A 101 -0.41 9.10 8.94
N LYS A 102 -1.52 9.35 8.24
CA LYS A 102 -2.87 8.96 8.69
C LYS A 102 -3.04 7.43 8.85
N VAL A 103 -2.32 6.63 8.05
CA VAL A 103 -2.29 5.16 8.21
C VAL A 103 -1.67 4.73 9.54
N PHE A 104 -0.66 5.45 10.05
CA PHE A 104 0.01 5.11 11.31
C PHE A 104 -0.57 5.87 12.52
N ASN A 105 -1.33 6.93 12.30
CA ASN A 105 -2.00 7.63 13.39
C ASN A 105 -3.05 6.74 14.06
N ARG A 106 -2.94 6.65 15.38
CA ARG A 106 -3.88 5.93 16.24
C ARG A 106 -5.08 6.82 16.52
N SER A 107 -5.98 6.92 15.56
CA SER A 107 -7.25 7.64 15.77
C SER A 107 -8.18 6.77 16.64
N PRO A 108 -8.76 7.29 17.74
CA PRO A 108 -9.62 6.52 18.63
C PRO A 108 -10.84 5.91 17.93
N ASP A 109 -11.40 6.62 16.95
CA ASP A 109 -12.49 6.16 16.09
C ASP A 109 -12.09 4.91 15.29
N ARG A 110 -10.88 4.89 14.72
CA ARG A 110 -10.36 3.73 13.98
C ARG A 110 -10.11 2.55 14.91
N MET A 111 -9.57 2.80 16.10
CA MET A 111 -9.34 1.75 17.09
C MET A 111 -10.67 1.14 17.57
N LEU A 112 -11.68 1.98 17.82
CA LEU A 112 -13.02 1.53 18.18
C LEU A 112 -13.64 0.69 17.06
N ARG A 113 -13.52 1.15 15.80
CA ARG A 113 -14.01 0.44 14.61
C ARG A 113 -13.40 -0.96 14.50
N VAL A 114 -12.08 -1.07 14.67
CA VAL A 114 -11.37 -2.37 14.65
C VAL A 114 -11.86 -3.28 15.78
N LYS A 115 -11.98 -2.76 17.00
CA LYS A 115 -12.47 -3.54 18.15
C LYS A 115 -13.90 -4.05 17.97
N ILE A 116 -14.79 -3.21 17.42
CA ILE A 116 -16.18 -3.62 17.12
C ILE A 116 -16.19 -4.73 16.08
N ARG A 117 -15.39 -4.60 15.01
CA ARG A 117 -15.28 -5.63 13.97
C ARG A 117 -14.75 -6.96 14.51
N GLU A 118 -13.78 -6.93 15.42
CA GLU A 118 -13.22 -8.14 16.02
C GLU A 118 -14.17 -8.79 17.04
N SER A 119 -14.89 -7.98 17.82
CA SER A 119 -15.78 -8.49 18.87
C SER A 119 -17.15 -8.92 18.33
N PHE A 120 -17.67 -8.21 17.33
CA PHE A 120 -19.01 -8.41 16.77
C PHE A 120 -18.98 -8.40 15.22
N PRO A 121 -18.32 -9.39 14.58
CA PRO A 121 -18.12 -9.41 13.13
C PRO A 121 -19.44 -9.40 12.35
N TRP A 122 -20.44 -10.17 12.80
CA TRP A 122 -21.75 -10.23 12.14
C TRP A 122 -22.47 -8.88 12.12
N PHE A 123 -22.42 -8.11 13.21
CA PHE A 123 -23.05 -6.78 13.26
C PHE A 123 -22.30 -5.76 12.40
N TYR A 124 -20.97 -5.84 12.43
CA TYR A 124 -20.14 -4.95 11.64
C TYR A 124 -20.35 -5.15 10.13
N GLU A 125 -20.34 -6.40 9.67
CA GLU A 125 -20.45 -6.74 8.25
C GLU A 125 -21.85 -6.51 7.69
N ASN A 126 -22.92 -6.68 8.49
CA ASN A 126 -24.30 -6.58 8.00
C ASN A 126 -24.96 -5.21 8.23
N VAL A 127 -24.43 -4.39 9.14
CA VAL A 127 -25.09 -3.13 9.54
C VAL A 127 -24.11 -1.97 9.48
N LEU A 128 -23.04 -2.01 10.28
CA LEU A 128 -22.22 -0.84 10.52
C LEU A 128 -21.28 -0.49 9.35
N GLY A 129 -20.75 -1.50 8.66
CA GLY A 129 -19.79 -1.34 7.57
C GLY A 129 -20.34 -0.60 6.36
N TYR A 130 -21.64 -0.73 6.06
CA TYR A 130 -22.27 -0.03 4.94
C TYR A 130 -22.67 1.42 5.26
N VAL A 131 -22.88 1.71 6.55
CA VAL A 131 -23.31 3.04 7.02
C VAL A 131 -22.11 3.96 7.25
N LEU A 132 -20.95 3.39 7.60
CA LEU A 132 -19.76 4.18 7.87
C LEU A 132 -19.07 4.61 6.58
N PRO A 133 -18.73 5.91 6.43
CA PRO A 133 -18.00 6.36 5.26
C PRO A 133 -16.60 5.73 5.21
N GLU A 134 -16.15 5.42 3.99
CA GLU A 134 -14.75 5.09 3.73
C GLU A 134 -13.85 6.25 4.16
N SER A 135 -12.73 5.91 4.80
CA SER A 135 -11.72 6.91 5.14
C SER A 135 -11.14 7.56 3.88
N ASP A 136 -10.78 8.82 3.99
CA ASP A 136 -9.98 9.55 2.99
C ASP A 136 -8.72 8.77 2.57
N VAL A 137 -8.08 8.10 3.51
CA VAL A 137 -6.98 7.15 3.26
C VAL A 137 -7.38 6.02 2.32
N THR A 138 -8.53 5.37 2.57
CA THR A 138 -9.02 4.26 1.74
C THR A 138 -9.30 4.73 0.32
N LYS A 139 -9.99 5.86 0.17
CA LYS A 139 -10.29 6.47 -1.13
C LYS A 139 -9.01 6.82 -1.88
N PHE A 140 -8.06 7.45 -1.20
CA PHE A 140 -6.79 7.85 -1.80
C PHE A 140 -5.99 6.65 -2.32
N PHE A 141 -5.70 5.67 -1.48
CA PHE A 141 -4.87 4.53 -1.88
C PHE A 141 -5.57 3.63 -2.92
N THR A 142 -6.90 3.48 -2.83
CA THR A 142 -7.68 2.75 -3.84
C THR A 142 -7.60 3.45 -5.19
N ARG A 143 -7.82 4.77 -5.21
CA ARG A 143 -7.70 5.59 -6.42
C ARG A 143 -6.30 5.48 -7.02
N VAL A 144 -5.26 5.64 -6.22
CA VAL A 144 -3.86 5.56 -6.69
C VAL A 144 -3.58 4.21 -7.37
N VAL A 145 -3.98 3.09 -6.78
CA VAL A 145 -3.76 1.76 -7.37
C VAL A 145 -4.58 1.58 -8.65
N VAL A 146 -5.88 1.91 -8.61
CA VAL A 146 -6.80 1.74 -9.76
C VAL A 146 -6.37 2.60 -10.94
N ASP A 147 -6.07 3.88 -10.71
CA ASP A 147 -5.64 4.81 -11.75
C ASP A 147 -4.31 4.37 -12.35
N THR A 148 -3.37 3.92 -11.51
CA THR A 148 -2.07 3.40 -11.98
C THR A 148 -2.24 2.17 -12.86
N MET A 149 -3.09 1.22 -12.45
CA MET A 149 -3.38 0.03 -13.25
C MET A 149 -4.03 0.39 -14.58
N ASN A 150 -5.05 1.25 -14.56
CA ASN A 150 -5.78 1.67 -15.75
C ASN A 150 -4.86 2.41 -16.73
N TYR A 151 -4.08 3.37 -16.24
CA TYR A 151 -3.14 4.13 -17.05
C TYR A 151 -2.15 3.22 -17.78
N ARG A 152 -1.61 2.20 -17.10
CA ARG A 152 -0.65 1.26 -17.70
C ARG A 152 -1.29 0.31 -18.69
N GLU A 153 -2.54 -0.09 -18.45
CA GLU A 153 -3.31 -0.94 -19.35
C GLU A 153 -3.63 -0.19 -20.66
N THR A 154 -4.04 1.07 -20.57
CA THR A 154 -4.29 1.90 -21.75
C THR A 154 -3.02 2.22 -22.55
N ASN A 155 -1.89 2.43 -21.87
CA ASN A 155 -0.63 2.86 -22.51
C ASN A 155 0.35 1.71 -22.81
N ASN A 156 0.00 0.45 -22.54
CA ASN A 156 0.87 -0.72 -22.72
C ASN A 156 2.24 -0.60 -22.02
N ILE A 157 2.27 -0.03 -20.81
CA ILE A 157 3.50 0.17 -20.03
C ILE A 157 3.74 -1.02 -19.10
N THR A 158 4.99 -1.49 -19.06
CA THR A 158 5.49 -2.52 -18.13
C THR A 158 6.76 -2.00 -17.45
N ARG A 159 6.75 -1.92 -16.12
CA ARG A 159 7.84 -1.43 -15.27
C ARG A 159 8.47 -2.53 -14.41
N ASN A 160 7.88 -3.73 -14.39
CA ASN A 160 8.30 -4.89 -13.58
C ASN A 160 8.27 -4.62 -12.08
N ASP A 161 7.29 -3.84 -11.63
CA ASP A 161 7.10 -3.46 -10.23
C ASP A 161 5.93 -4.21 -9.57
N PHE A 162 5.56 -3.82 -8.35
CA PHE A 162 4.50 -4.49 -7.60
C PHE A 162 3.13 -4.44 -8.30
N VAL A 163 2.78 -3.34 -9.00
CA VAL A 163 1.51 -3.24 -9.74
C VAL A 163 1.48 -4.23 -10.89
N ASP A 164 2.57 -4.39 -11.62
CA ASP A 164 2.63 -5.35 -12.73
C ASP A 164 2.52 -6.80 -12.22
N ALA A 165 3.10 -7.09 -11.05
CA ALA A 165 2.92 -8.39 -10.42
C ALA A 165 1.46 -8.64 -9.98
N LEU A 166 0.75 -7.61 -9.50
CA LEU A 166 -0.68 -7.70 -9.21
C LEU A 166 -1.52 -7.90 -10.49
N ARG A 167 -1.15 -7.25 -11.60
CA ARG A 167 -1.80 -7.44 -12.91
C ARG A 167 -1.61 -8.87 -13.41
N GLU A 168 -0.41 -9.43 -13.29
CA GLU A 168 -0.13 -10.82 -13.64
C GLU A 168 -1.00 -11.78 -12.81
N LEU A 169 -1.10 -11.57 -11.49
CA LEU A 169 -1.98 -12.36 -10.63
C LEU A 169 -3.47 -12.23 -11.01
N ARG A 170 -3.93 -11.03 -11.39
CA ARG A 170 -5.31 -10.79 -11.87
C ARG A 170 -5.62 -11.58 -13.15
N ASN A 171 -4.67 -11.63 -14.07
CA ASN A 171 -4.84 -12.26 -15.38
C ASN A 171 -4.72 -13.80 -15.35
N HIS A 172 -4.31 -14.37 -14.21
CA HIS A 172 -4.25 -15.81 -13.97
C HIS A 172 -5.22 -16.23 -12.85
N PRO A 173 -6.56 -16.19 -13.10
CA PRO A 173 -7.57 -16.52 -12.08
C PRO A 173 -7.51 -17.97 -11.61
N ASP A 174 -6.92 -18.88 -12.41
CA ASP A 174 -6.55 -20.24 -12.01
C ASP A 174 -5.67 -20.26 -10.75
N LYS A 175 -4.81 -19.24 -10.58
CA LYS A 175 -3.98 -19.07 -9.39
C LYS A 175 -4.77 -18.52 -8.19
N LEU A 176 -5.99 -18.02 -8.37
CA LEU A 176 -6.85 -17.41 -7.34
C LEU A 176 -8.07 -18.27 -6.97
N ASN A 177 -8.39 -19.32 -7.74
CA ASN A 177 -9.58 -20.18 -7.53
C ASN A 177 -9.66 -20.81 -6.12
N GLU A 178 -8.51 -21.14 -5.52
CA GLU A 178 -8.47 -21.62 -4.13
C GLU A 178 -8.94 -20.54 -3.13
N ILE A 179 -8.66 -19.26 -3.39
CA ILE A 179 -9.01 -18.13 -2.51
C ILE A 179 -10.48 -17.74 -2.67
N GLY A 180 -11.00 -17.71 -3.91
CA GLY A 180 -12.40 -17.39 -4.20
C GLY A 180 -13.39 -18.33 -3.51
N THR A 181 -13.04 -19.60 -3.37
CA THR A 181 -13.86 -20.60 -2.66
C THR A 181 -13.96 -20.34 -1.16
N PHE A 182 -12.94 -19.70 -0.54
CA PHE A 182 -13.00 -19.30 0.86
C PHE A 182 -13.72 -17.97 1.08
N VAL A 183 -13.63 -17.05 0.11
CA VAL A 183 -14.30 -15.74 0.17
C VAL A 183 -15.80 -15.86 -0.16
N SER A 184 -16.24 -16.87 -0.93
CA SER A 184 -17.68 -17.06 -1.21
C SER A 184 -18.44 -17.77 -0.08
N LYS A 185 -17.74 -18.29 0.93
CA LYS A 185 -18.34 -19.11 2.00
C LYS A 185 -18.51 -18.36 3.34
N TYR A 186 -18.13 -17.08 3.38
CA TYR A 186 -18.30 -16.17 4.51
C TYR A 186 -18.77 -14.82 3.98
#